data_AF-A0A5N7RJK4-F1
#
_entry.id   AF-A0A5N7RJK4-F1
#
_cell.length_a   1.000
_cell.length_b   1.000
_cell.length_c   1.000
_cell.angle_alpha   90.00
_cell.angle_beta   90.00
_cell.angle_gamma   90.00
#
_symmetry.space_group_name_H-M   'P 1'
#
loop_
_entity.id
_entity.type
_entity.pdbx_description
1 polymer ?
#
loop_
_entity_poly.entity_id
_entity_poly.type
_entity_poly.pdbx_seq_one_letter_code
_entity_poly.pdbx_strand_id
1 'polypeptide(L)'
;MKNCGTTQDSAGWPTSCVRIWKAWNDECAQYPVILDDMPAPHLHVYPQYAVIAEKLEAIVSLGMGNTRMKDYFDLWVLARHAEINDAILAQAVHATFARRGTRIPSGIPVGLADGFASDRRKKQQWEAFLHKNGLAQVSLDRSLELCVQPCWPRCKHSSAGPYKLLINARLSSSSLRPLRAA
;
A
#
# COMPACT_ATOMS: atom_id res chain seq x y z
N MET A 1 -31.40 -10.85 17.84
CA MET A 1 -30.11 -10.55 18.50
C MET A 1 -29.51 -11.86 18.98
N LYS A 2 -28.52 -12.41 18.28
CA LYS A 2 -27.69 -13.53 18.78
C LYS A 2 -26.24 -13.12 18.61
N ASN A 3 -25.52 -13.13 19.72
CA ASN A 3 -24.14 -12.71 19.87
C ASN A 3 -23.23 -13.60 19.01
N CYS A 4 -22.53 -13.00 18.03
CA CYS A 4 -21.49 -13.66 17.28
C CYS A 4 -20.17 -13.50 18.06
N GLY A 5 -19.83 -14.48 18.89
CA GLY A 5 -18.61 -14.48 19.67
C GLY A 5 -17.38 -14.64 18.77
N THR A 6 -16.59 -13.58 18.63
CA THR A 6 -15.23 -13.63 18.08
C THR A 6 -14.35 -14.37 19.08
N THR A 7 -13.98 -15.63 18.81
CA THR A 7 -12.94 -16.31 19.58
C THR A 7 -11.61 -15.58 19.36
N GLN A 8 -11.02 -15.12 20.45
CA GLN A 8 -9.72 -14.47 20.49
C GLN A 8 -8.64 -15.48 20.92
N ASP A 9 -7.40 -15.33 20.47
CA ASP A 9 -6.25 -16.08 20.99
C ASP A 9 -5.82 -15.56 22.38
N SER A 10 -4.81 -16.20 22.98
CA SER A 10 -4.25 -15.80 24.28
C SER A 10 -3.65 -14.39 24.31
N ALA A 11 -3.46 -13.76 23.14
CA ALA A 11 -3.00 -12.39 22.97
C ALA A 11 -4.13 -11.41 22.57
N GLY A 12 -5.40 -11.85 22.54
CA GLY A 12 -6.57 -11.01 22.26
C GLY A 12 -6.94 -10.87 20.78
N TRP A 13 -6.37 -11.67 19.87
CA TRP A 13 -6.59 -11.56 18.44
C TRP A 13 -7.72 -12.46 17.94
N PRO A 14 -8.61 -12.00 17.05
CA PRO A 14 -9.53 -12.90 16.36
C PRO A 14 -8.75 -14.04 15.68
N THR A 15 -9.14 -15.30 15.93
CA THR A 15 -8.39 -16.48 15.46
C THR A 15 -8.21 -16.50 13.94
N SER A 16 -9.12 -15.88 13.20
CA SER A 16 -9.01 -15.66 11.75
C SER A 16 -7.81 -14.80 11.37
N CYS A 17 -7.53 -13.72 12.10
CA CYS A 17 -6.41 -12.81 11.83
C CYS A 17 -5.06 -13.48 12.10
N VAL A 18 -4.95 -14.30 13.15
CA VAL A 18 -3.71 -15.01 13.50
C VAL A 18 -3.35 -16.07 12.46
N ARG A 19 -4.35 -16.84 11.99
CA ARG A 19 -4.14 -17.84 10.93
C ARG A 19 -3.73 -17.19 9.62
N ILE A 20 -4.35 -16.07 9.26
CA ILE A 20 -4.02 -15.32 8.03
C ILE A 20 -2.61 -14.75 8.12
N TRP A 21 -2.26 -14.11 9.24
CA TRP A 21 -0.92 -13.54 9.43
C TRP A 21 0.17 -14.62 9.37
N LYS A 22 -0.05 -15.76 10.04
CA LYS A 22 0.90 -16.87 10.03
C LYS A 22 1.00 -17.54 8.65
N ALA A 23 -0.09 -17.60 7.89
CA ALA A 23 -0.09 -18.10 6.52
C ALA A 23 0.56 -17.13 5.51
N TRP A 24 0.60 -15.83 5.80
CA TRP A 24 1.24 -14.82 4.94
C TRP A 24 2.72 -14.62 5.22
N ASN A 25 3.18 -14.96 6.43
CA ASN A 25 4.55 -14.71 6.85
C ASN A 25 5.53 -15.84 6.47
N ASP A 26 5.14 -16.69 5.51
CA ASP A 26 5.95 -17.81 5.00
C ASP A 26 6.59 -17.51 3.64
N GLU A 27 6.54 -16.25 3.19
CA GLU A 27 7.29 -15.81 2.02
C GLU A 27 8.79 -15.82 2.34
N CYS A 28 9.56 -16.61 1.59
CA CYS A 28 11.00 -16.78 1.77
C CYS A 28 11.72 -16.31 0.51
N ALA A 29 12.68 -15.39 0.65
CA ALA A 29 13.56 -14.95 -0.42
C ALA A 29 14.97 -15.51 -0.25
N GLN A 30 15.62 -15.77 -1.37
CA GLN A 30 17.02 -16.17 -1.41
C GLN A 30 17.90 -14.94 -1.60
N TYR A 31 18.91 -14.78 -0.75
CA TYR A 31 19.87 -13.71 -0.91
C TYR A 31 21.12 -14.21 -1.65
N PRO A 32 21.72 -13.41 -2.55
CA PRO A 32 22.94 -13.81 -3.26
C PRO A 32 24.10 -14.07 -2.30
N VAL A 33 24.89 -15.10 -2.58
CA VAL A 33 26.10 -15.43 -1.84
C VAL A 33 27.31 -14.76 -2.46
N ILE A 34 28.22 -14.28 -1.61
CA ILE A 34 29.50 -13.69 -2.03
C ILE A 34 30.58 -14.79 -2.16
N LEU A 35 30.41 -15.90 -1.43
CA LEU A 35 31.32 -17.04 -1.45
C LEU A 35 30.65 -18.21 -2.17
N ASP A 36 31.28 -18.69 -3.24
CA ASP A 36 30.72 -19.70 -4.15
C ASP A 36 30.45 -21.05 -3.44
N ASP A 37 31.13 -21.31 -2.33
CA ASP A 37 31.07 -22.58 -1.60
C ASP A 37 29.98 -22.62 -0.51
N MET A 38 29.18 -21.55 -0.37
CA MET A 38 28.14 -21.45 0.66
C MET A 38 26.72 -21.56 0.10
N PRO A 39 25.80 -22.27 0.80
CA PRO A 39 24.40 -22.29 0.39
C PRO A 39 23.77 -20.90 0.52
N ALA A 40 22.89 -20.55 -0.43
CA ALA A 40 22.17 -19.28 -0.39
C ALA A 40 21.27 -19.19 0.85
N PRO A 41 21.42 -18.15 1.70
CA PRO A 41 20.59 -18.01 2.88
C PRO A 41 19.15 -17.72 2.48
N HIS A 42 18.22 -18.35 3.19
CA HIS A 42 16.78 -18.10 3.05
C HIS A 42 16.36 -17.10 4.11
N LEU A 43 15.72 -16.02 3.67
CA LEU A 43 15.25 -14.94 4.51
C LEU A 43 13.73 -14.91 4.45
N HIS A 44 13.08 -14.95 5.61
CA HIS A 44 11.66 -14.63 5.69
C HIS A 44 11.47 -13.15 5.34
N VAL A 45 10.65 -12.89 4.34
CA VAL A 45 10.36 -11.54 3.87
C VAL A 45 9.01 -11.10 4.42
N TYR A 46 8.93 -9.82 4.75
CA TYR A 46 7.67 -9.25 5.18
C TYR A 46 6.73 -9.12 3.98
N PRO A 47 5.53 -9.71 4.03
CA PRO A 47 4.66 -9.78 2.86
C PRO A 47 4.24 -8.39 2.41
N GLN A 48 4.20 -8.17 1.10
CA GLN A 48 3.90 -6.87 0.49
C GLN A 48 2.57 -6.26 1.01
N TYR A 49 1.56 -7.11 1.25
CA TYR A 49 0.27 -6.69 1.77
C TYR A 49 0.36 -6.08 3.17
N ALA A 50 1.22 -6.63 4.04
CA ALA A 50 1.45 -6.10 5.38
C ALA A 50 2.20 -4.76 5.32
N VAL A 51 3.17 -4.62 4.41
CA VAL A 51 3.87 -3.34 4.18
C VAL A 51 2.88 -2.26 3.77
N ILE A 52 2.00 -2.54 2.81
CA ILE A 52 0.99 -1.58 2.34
C ILE A 52 0.04 -1.21 3.48
N ALA A 53 -0.48 -2.21 4.21
CA ALA A 53 -1.41 -1.99 5.31
C ALA A 53 -0.81 -1.14 6.44
N GLU A 54 0.45 -1.36 6.81
CA GLU A 54 1.13 -0.57 7.84
C GLU A 54 1.39 0.87 7.39
N LYS A 55 1.75 1.08 6.13
CA LYS A 55 1.92 2.43 5.57
C LYS A 55 0.61 3.20 5.55
N LEU A 56 -0.48 2.56 5.11
CA LEU A 56 -1.82 3.15 5.13
C LEU A 56 -2.26 3.49 6.56
N GLU A 57 -2.03 2.58 7.52
CA GLU A 57 -2.35 2.81 8.92
C GLU A 57 -1.59 4.03 9.47
N ALA A 58 -0.29 4.14 9.18
CA ALA A 58 0.52 5.29 9.60
C ALA A 58 0.01 6.60 8.99
N ILE A 59 -0.38 6.60 7.70
CA ILE A 59 -0.96 7.77 7.03
C ILE A 59 -2.29 8.18 7.68
N VAL A 60 -3.15 7.22 8.03
CA VAL A 60 -4.41 7.49 8.72
C VAL A 60 -4.17 8.05 10.12
N SER A 61 -3.30 7.40 10.88
CA SER A 61 -3.03 7.76 12.28
C SER A 61 -2.39 9.14 12.40
N LEU A 62 -1.43 9.46 11.52
CA LEU A 62 -0.69 10.72 11.57
C LEU A 62 -1.40 11.87 10.84
N GLY A 63 -2.19 11.57 9.80
CA GLY A 63 -2.91 12.57 9.00
C GLY A 63 -2.01 13.73 8.53
N MET A 64 -2.43 14.97 8.80
CA MET A 64 -1.68 16.17 8.42
C MET A 64 -0.32 16.29 9.15
N GLY A 65 -0.15 15.61 10.28
CA GLY A 65 1.13 15.53 11.00
C GLY A 65 2.16 14.63 10.31
N ASN A 66 1.78 13.83 9.30
CA ASN A 66 2.68 12.85 8.69
C ASN A 66 3.83 13.53 7.93
N THR A 67 5.06 13.39 8.43
CA THR A 67 6.30 13.89 7.81
C THR A 67 7.08 12.81 7.06
N ARG A 68 6.64 11.55 7.12
CA ARG A 68 7.33 10.39 6.53
C ARG A 68 7.02 10.27 5.04
N MET A 69 7.62 11.16 4.24
CA MET A 69 7.39 11.21 2.79
C MET A 69 7.67 9.89 2.07
N LYS A 70 8.62 9.09 2.60
CA LYS A 70 8.92 7.76 2.09
C LYS A 70 7.70 6.82 2.05
N ASP A 71 6.77 6.92 3.00
CA ASP A 71 5.59 6.05 3.01
C ASP A 71 4.71 6.26 1.79
N TYR A 72 4.54 7.51 1.34
CA TYR A 72 3.81 7.82 0.11
C TYR A 72 4.56 7.35 -1.14
N PHE A 73 5.88 7.51 -1.18
CA PHE A 73 6.69 7.03 -2.30
C PHE A 73 6.64 5.50 -2.42
N ASP A 74 6.80 4.79 -1.30
CA ASP A 74 6.77 3.33 -1.31
C ASP A 74 5.40 2.81 -1.75
N LEU A 75 4.30 3.43 -1.29
CA LEU A 75 2.95 3.07 -1.77
C LEU A 75 2.79 3.35 -3.27
N TRP A 76 3.32 4.47 -3.76
CA TRP A 76 3.28 4.79 -5.19
C TRP A 76 4.07 3.77 -6.04
N VAL A 77 5.26 3.35 -5.59
CA VAL A 77 6.05 2.31 -6.25
C VAL A 77 5.30 0.97 -6.21
N LEU A 78 4.81 0.55 -5.04
CA LEU A 78 4.10 -0.72 -4.88
C LEU A 78 2.84 -0.76 -5.75
N ALA A 79 2.05 0.32 -5.79
CA ALA A 79 0.86 0.40 -6.64
C ALA A 79 1.15 0.29 -8.15
N ARG A 80 2.38 0.58 -8.59
CA ARG A 80 2.79 0.50 -10.01
C ARG A 80 3.39 -0.84 -10.39
N HIS A 81 3.99 -1.54 -9.45
CA HIS A 81 4.84 -2.70 -9.74
C HIS A 81 4.29 -4.01 -9.17
N ALA A 82 3.44 -3.96 -8.13
CA ALA A 82 2.88 -5.15 -7.52
C ALA A 82 1.56 -5.57 -8.17
N GLU A 83 1.39 -6.88 -8.35
CA GLU A 83 0.07 -7.48 -8.58
C GLU A 83 -0.63 -7.64 -7.23
N ILE A 84 -1.63 -6.79 -6.99
CA ILE A 84 -2.34 -6.71 -5.71
C ILE A 84 -3.71 -7.35 -5.88
N ASN A 85 -4.01 -8.35 -5.03
CA ASN A 85 -5.37 -8.84 -4.87
C ASN A 85 -6.12 -8.00 -3.83
N ASP A 86 -7.20 -7.35 -4.27
CA ASP A 86 -7.99 -6.43 -3.43
C ASP A 86 -8.56 -7.09 -2.17
N ALA A 87 -8.97 -8.36 -2.25
CA ALA A 87 -9.56 -9.07 -1.10
C ALA A 87 -8.51 -9.39 -0.03
N ILE A 88 -7.31 -9.79 -0.47
CA ILE A 88 -6.17 -10.04 0.43
C ILE A 88 -5.72 -8.71 1.04
N LEU A 89 -5.58 -7.65 0.24
CA LEU A 89 -5.21 -6.34 0.75
C LEU A 89 -6.21 -5.81 1.78
N ALA A 90 -7.52 -5.95 1.53
CA ALA A 90 -8.54 -5.53 2.47
C ALA A 90 -8.40 -6.25 3.82
N GLN A 91 -8.16 -7.57 3.81
CA GLN A 91 -7.90 -8.34 5.02
C GLN A 91 -6.65 -7.83 5.76
N ALA A 92 -5.59 -7.49 5.03
CA ALA A 92 -4.33 -6.97 5.57
C ALA A 92 -4.56 -5.65 6.33
N VAL A 93 -5.29 -4.74 5.68
CA VAL A 93 -5.65 -3.44 6.23
C VAL A 93 -6.50 -3.62 7.48
N HIS A 94 -7.56 -4.43 7.41
CA HIS A 94 -8.41 -4.69 8.58
C HIS A 94 -7.63 -5.27 9.76
N ALA A 95 -6.80 -6.30 9.53
CA ALA A 95 -5.99 -6.90 10.57
C ALA A 95 -4.99 -5.91 11.18
N THR A 96 -4.33 -5.11 10.34
CA THR A 96 -3.31 -4.13 10.78
C THR A 96 -3.93 -3.01 11.61
N PHE A 97 -5.05 -2.44 11.14
CA PHE A 97 -5.76 -1.38 11.85
C PHE A 97 -6.31 -1.88 13.18
N ALA A 98 -6.91 -3.07 13.20
CA ALA A 98 -7.40 -3.69 14.44
C ALA A 98 -6.26 -3.90 15.44
N ARG A 99 -5.12 -4.45 14.99
CA ARG A 99 -3.93 -4.67 15.83
C ARG A 99 -3.39 -3.37 16.44
N ARG A 100 -3.40 -2.28 15.66
CA ARG A 100 -2.88 -0.98 16.10
C ARG A 100 -3.91 -0.11 16.83
N GLY A 101 -5.15 -0.60 16.98
CA GLY A 101 -6.23 0.15 17.61
C GLY A 101 -6.69 1.37 16.80
N THR A 102 -6.34 1.44 15.52
CA THR A 102 -6.66 2.57 14.65
C THR A 102 -8.00 2.30 13.96
N ARG A 103 -8.95 3.22 14.09
CA ARG A 103 -10.25 3.09 13.40
C ARG A 103 -10.06 3.36 11.90
N ILE A 104 -10.57 2.45 11.06
CA ILE A 104 -10.64 2.69 9.62
C ILE A 104 -11.66 3.82 9.37
N PRO A 105 -11.28 4.94 8.72
CA PRO A 105 -12.22 6.02 8.44
C PRO A 105 -13.32 5.56 7.45
N SER A 106 -14.41 6.31 7.34
CA SER A 106 -15.47 6.03 6.36
C SER A 106 -15.27 6.78 5.03
N GLY A 107 -14.40 7.78 5.02
CA GLY A 107 -14.05 8.59 3.84
C GLY A 107 -12.54 8.71 3.65
N ILE A 108 -12.12 9.50 2.67
CA ILE A 108 -10.70 9.69 2.36
C ILE A 108 -9.96 10.23 3.61
N PRO A 109 -8.91 9.54 4.08
CA PRO A 109 -8.10 10.01 5.20
C PRO A 109 -7.47 11.37 4.90
N VAL A 110 -7.29 12.20 5.93
CA VAL A 110 -6.67 13.52 5.79
C VAL A 110 -5.31 13.45 5.09
N GLY A 111 -4.49 12.45 5.40
CA GLY A 111 -3.17 12.25 4.77
C GLY A 111 -3.20 11.83 3.29
N LEU A 112 -4.37 11.50 2.75
CA LEU A 112 -4.58 11.16 1.34
C LEU A 112 -5.50 12.16 0.61
N ALA A 113 -5.98 13.19 1.31
CA ALA A 113 -6.91 14.18 0.75
C ALA A 113 -6.18 15.27 -0.04
N ASP A 114 -6.92 15.95 -0.94
CA ASP A 114 -6.41 17.06 -1.75
C ASP A 114 -5.79 18.18 -0.89
N GLY A 115 -6.31 18.40 0.32
CA GLY A 115 -5.76 19.35 1.29
C GLY A 115 -4.32 19.02 1.72
N PHE A 116 -3.95 17.74 1.78
CA PHE A 116 -2.58 17.31 2.07
C PHE A 116 -1.67 17.52 0.87
N ALA A 117 -2.13 17.14 -0.33
CA ALA A 117 -1.36 17.26 -1.56
C ALA A 117 -1.07 18.73 -1.95
N SER A 118 -2.02 19.62 -1.66
CA SER A 118 -1.93 21.05 -1.97
C SER A 118 -1.15 21.87 -0.92
N ASP A 119 -0.90 21.32 0.27
CA ASP A 119 -0.19 22.02 1.33
C ASP A 119 1.27 22.32 0.97
N ARG A 120 1.66 23.59 1.14
CA ARG A 120 2.99 24.07 0.77
C ARG A 120 4.11 23.37 1.56
N ARG A 121 3.90 23.10 2.84
CA ARG A 121 4.91 22.42 3.68
C ARG A 121 5.05 20.95 3.25
N LYS A 122 3.96 20.28 2.87
CA LYS A 122 3.99 18.91 2.36
C LYS A 122 4.74 18.80 1.04
N LYS A 123 4.50 19.72 0.10
CA LYS A 123 5.26 19.78 -1.16
C LYS A 123 6.76 19.98 -0.92
N GLN A 124 7.13 20.90 -0.02
CA GLN A 124 8.54 21.11 0.33
C GLN A 124 9.18 19.86 0.97
N GLN A 125 8.47 19.18 1.87
CA GLN A 125 8.94 17.93 2.47
C GLN A 125 9.13 16.84 1.41
N TRP A 126 8.22 16.76 0.44
CA TRP A 126 8.26 15.81 -0.66
C TRP A 126 9.45 16.07 -1.60
N GLU A 127 9.64 17.31 -2.05
CA GLU A 127 10.77 17.71 -2.90
C GLU A 127 12.11 17.45 -2.21
N ALA A 128 12.23 17.82 -0.92
CA ALA A 128 13.43 17.55 -0.15
C ALA A 128 13.70 16.04 -0.01
N PHE A 129 12.66 15.23 0.16
CA PHE A 129 12.77 13.77 0.17
C PHE A 129 13.27 13.24 -1.17
N LEU A 130 12.68 13.65 -2.29
CA LEU A 130 13.11 13.19 -3.63
C LEU A 130 14.55 13.59 -3.92
N HIS A 131 14.91 14.85 -3.66
CA HIS A 131 16.26 15.36 -3.88
C HIS A 131 17.30 14.61 -3.06
N LYS A 132 17.05 14.42 -1.75
CA LYS A 132 17.98 13.72 -0.86
C LYS A 132 18.26 12.27 -1.29
N ASN A 133 17.29 11.63 -1.95
CA ASN A 133 17.40 10.24 -2.39
C ASN A 133 17.72 10.09 -3.89
N GLY A 134 17.97 11.19 -4.62
CA GLY A 134 18.26 11.15 -6.06
C GLY A 134 17.13 10.55 -6.91
N LEU A 135 15.87 10.70 -6.46
CA LEU A 135 14.71 10.09 -7.11
C LEU A 135 14.15 10.97 -8.23
N ALA A 136 13.49 10.35 -9.21
CA ALA A 136 12.81 11.06 -10.28
C ALA A 136 11.78 12.06 -9.71
N GLN A 137 11.74 13.26 -10.30
CA GLN A 137 10.85 14.33 -9.88
C GLN A 137 9.41 14.01 -10.29
N VAL A 138 8.66 13.38 -9.39
CA VAL A 138 7.22 13.16 -9.48
C VAL A 138 6.53 14.06 -8.47
N SER A 139 5.39 14.65 -8.81
CA SER A 139 4.65 15.51 -7.88
C SER A 139 3.96 14.70 -6.77
N LEU A 140 3.74 15.31 -5.60
CA LEU A 140 3.06 14.68 -4.47
C LEU A 140 1.60 14.35 -4.79
N ASP A 141 0.91 15.22 -5.52
CA ASP A 141 -0.44 14.96 -6.03
C ASP A 141 -0.47 13.69 -6.89
N ARG A 142 0.47 13.57 -7.85
CA ARG A 142 0.56 12.42 -8.73
C ARG A 142 0.89 11.12 -8.00
N SER A 143 1.68 11.19 -6.92
CA SER A 143 1.98 9.99 -6.14
C SER A 143 0.76 9.51 -5.36
N LEU A 144 -0.03 10.43 -4.80
CA LEU A 144 -1.25 10.15 -4.06
C LEU A 144 -2.39 9.61 -4.94
N GLU A 145 -2.53 10.14 -6.16
CA GLU A 145 -3.56 9.68 -7.11
C GLU A 145 -3.54 8.16 -7.33
N LEU A 146 -2.34 7.57 -7.42
CA LEU A 146 -2.18 6.13 -7.63
C LEU A 146 -2.33 5.30 -6.34
N CYS A 147 -2.10 5.91 -5.17
CA CYS A 147 -2.26 5.25 -3.88
C CYS A 147 -3.74 5.08 -3.47
N VAL A 148 -4.61 6.01 -3.88
CA VAL A 148 -6.02 6.04 -3.49
C VAL A 148 -6.88 5.03 -4.27
N GLN A 149 -6.49 4.66 -5.50
CA GLN A 149 -7.34 3.86 -6.40
C GLN A 149 -7.52 2.38 -5.99
N PRO A 150 -6.49 1.66 -5.49
CA PRO A 150 -6.66 0.25 -5.11
C PRO A 150 -7.19 0.06 -3.68
N CYS A 151 -6.94 1.03 -2.79
CA CYS A 151 -6.96 0.79 -1.34
C CYS A 151 -8.19 1.35 -0.60
N TRP A 152 -9.08 2.09 -1.28
CA TRP A 152 -10.24 2.71 -0.63
C TRP A 152 -11.54 2.49 -1.41
N PRO A 153 -12.64 2.05 -0.79
CA PRO A 153 -13.91 1.90 -1.49
C PRO A 153 -14.39 3.26 -2.00
N ARG A 154 -14.74 3.29 -3.29
CA ARG A 154 -15.07 4.46 -4.10
C ARG A 154 -16.19 5.32 -3.47
N CYS A 155 -15.84 6.37 -2.74
CA CYS A 155 -16.81 7.40 -2.34
C CYS A 155 -17.04 8.35 -3.53
N LYS A 156 -18.27 8.38 -4.06
CA LYS A 156 -18.65 9.33 -5.10
C LYS A 156 -18.71 10.75 -4.51
N HIS A 157 -17.70 11.56 -4.73
CA HIS A 157 -17.84 13.02 -4.62
C HIS A 157 -17.94 13.62 -6.02
N SER A 158 -19.05 14.32 -6.24
CA SER A 158 -19.28 15.22 -7.36
C SER A 158 -18.87 16.62 -6.93
N SER A 159 -17.78 17.16 -7.48
CA SER A 159 -17.70 18.54 -8.00
C SER A 159 -16.29 18.84 -8.53
N ALA A 160 -16.20 18.98 -9.86
CA ALA A 160 -15.23 19.79 -10.61
C ALA A 160 -13.76 19.81 -10.14
N GLY A 161 -13.03 18.74 -10.44
CA GLY A 161 -11.56 18.69 -10.48
C GLY A 161 -11.12 17.75 -11.63
N PRO A 162 -9.88 17.87 -12.16
CA PRO A 162 -9.47 17.25 -13.42
C PRO A 162 -9.34 15.72 -13.38
N TYR A 163 -9.64 15.06 -12.25
CA TYR A 163 -9.50 13.61 -12.07
C TYR A 163 -10.68 12.78 -12.62
N LYS A 164 -11.49 13.36 -13.52
CA LYS A 164 -12.38 12.56 -14.38
C LYS A 164 -11.54 12.02 -15.54
N LEU A 165 -11.54 10.70 -15.71
CA LEU A 165 -10.71 9.88 -16.62
C LEU A 165 -9.39 9.52 -15.91
N LEU A 166 -9.17 8.29 -15.44
CA LEU A 166 -8.96 7.11 -16.26
C LEU A 166 -9.17 5.86 -15.38
N ILE A 167 -10.39 5.30 -15.40
CA ILE A 167 -10.65 3.95 -14.92
C ILE A 167 -11.03 3.14 -16.16
N ASN A 168 -10.05 2.40 -16.66
CA ASN A 168 -10.06 1.32 -17.67
C ASN A 168 -8.97 1.53 -18.73
N ALA A 169 -7.75 1.08 -18.42
CA ALA A 169 -6.76 0.75 -19.45
C ALA A 169 -5.73 -0.28 -18.94
N ARG A 170 -6.17 -1.42 -18.39
CA ARG A 170 -5.37 -2.65 -18.44
C ARG A 170 -6.17 -3.94 -18.47
N LEU A 171 -7.24 -3.98 -19.25
CA LEU A 171 -7.90 -5.23 -19.65
C LEU A 171 -8.54 -5.04 -21.04
N SER A 172 -7.76 -5.21 -22.12
CA SER A 172 -8.21 -5.74 -23.43
C SER A 172 -7.18 -5.47 -24.54
N SER A 173 -6.37 -6.48 -24.85
CA SER A 173 -5.84 -6.91 -26.18
C SER A 173 -4.56 -7.70 -25.90
N SER A 174 -4.56 -9.03 -25.79
CA SER A 174 -4.77 -9.99 -26.89
C SER A 174 -4.26 -9.48 -28.23
N SER A 175 -2.94 -9.57 -28.43
CA SER A 175 -2.34 -9.88 -29.73
C SER A 175 -0.86 -10.24 -29.52
N LEU A 176 -0.60 -11.53 -29.31
CA LEU A 176 0.67 -12.14 -29.69
C LEU A 176 0.94 -11.83 -31.17
N ARG A 177 2.09 -11.22 -31.49
CA ARG A 177 2.77 -11.44 -32.76
C ARG A 177 4.19 -11.90 -32.48
N PRO A 178 4.68 -12.95 -33.18
CA PRO A 178 6.00 -13.50 -32.94
C PRO A 178 7.08 -12.56 -33.47
N LEU A 179 8.18 -12.46 -32.72
CA LEU A 179 9.44 -11.91 -33.21
C LEU A 179 9.89 -12.75 -34.40
N ARG A 180 9.93 -12.14 -35.59
CA ARG A 180 10.70 -12.68 -36.72
C ARG A 180 12.18 -12.45 -36.43
N ALA A 181 12.94 -13.53 -36.51
CA ALA A 181 14.37 -13.52 -36.66
C ALA A 181 14.78 -12.81 -37.96
N ALA A 182 15.84 -12.02 -37.87
CA ALA A 182 16.75 -11.69 -38.96
C ALA A 182 18.15 -11.54 -38.34
#